data_AF-A0A2U3RET0-F1
#
_entry.id   AF-A0A2U3RET0-F1
#
_cell.length_a   1.000
_cell.length_b   1.000
_cell.length_c   1.000
_cell.angle_alpha   90.00
_cell.angle_beta   90.00
_cell.angle_gamma   90.00
#
_symmetry.space_group_name_H-M   'P 1'
#
loop_
_entity.id
_entity.type
_entity.pdbx_description
1 polymer ?
#
loop_
_entity_poly.entity_id
_entity_poly.type
_entity_poly.pdbx_seq_one_letter_code
_entity_poly.pdbx_strand_id
1 'polypeptide(L)'
;MFGQGSTNVFIIGLGLSIFWIICRLYQKVFLSSLYYFAIERYVQLKLAIGEHFYDIDQIGIKFYSLRFKKWMHLNAQDFLHEFYTSQHGFKIQQLLEFLINSALLEGLIVFAIGVIISIVFFTAQGKKTIIKAKIRGADFVGYKCLAKMLKRAKKASKICFGGLPLVKNSKRLHILITGTTGTGKTNMLNELLPQIRLHKDRAIIVDTTGAFTDRFFDPKCDKLLNPLEKNSEQWLPWNDCFEAADFHDIASSFSNYTPKLDDFFAKNAELVLSEALKLYKDDKDIIKLIHTIIYSDNRQFAKAFRSTAVSGIISESALETSAGIQSTLGKNITSLQYLKPGGIAIT
;
A
#
# COMPACT_ATOMS: atom_id res chain seq x y z
N MET A 1 -24.50 17.17 -15.52
CA MET A 1 -24.40 15.69 -15.69
C MET A 1 -25.42 15.00 -14.79
N PHE A 2 -26.67 14.87 -15.24
CA PHE A 2 -27.77 14.17 -14.55
C PHE A 2 -28.41 13.13 -15.50
N GLY A 3 -27.57 12.32 -16.18
CA GLY A 3 -28.03 11.60 -17.39
C GLY A 3 -28.52 10.16 -17.18
N GLN A 4 -27.80 9.35 -16.40
CA GLN A 4 -28.08 7.90 -16.32
C GLN A 4 -28.54 7.43 -14.93
N GLY A 5 -27.91 7.92 -13.85
CA GLY A 5 -28.26 7.50 -12.49
C GLY A 5 -29.65 7.96 -12.03
N SER A 6 -30.01 9.22 -12.34
CA SER A 6 -31.35 9.77 -12.10
C SER A 6 -32.42 9.00 -12.87
N THR A 7 -32.17 8.73 -14.15
CA THR A 7 -33.08 8.01 -15.04
C THR A 7 -33.36 6.60 -14.50
N ASN A 8 -32.33 5.87 -14.05
CA ASN A 8 -32.51 4.53 -13.46
C ASN A 8 -33.33 4.55 -12.16
N VAL A 9 -33.10 5.53 -11.29
CA VAL A 9 -33.87 5.69 -10.04
C VAL A 9 -35.36 5.93 -10.32
N PHE A 10 -35.66 6.80 -11.30
CA PHE A 10 -37.04 7.08 -11.69
C PHE A 10 -37.72 5.88 -12.36
N ILE A 11 -37.00 5.14 -13.22
CA ILE A 11 -37.51 3.92 -13.85
C ILE A 11 -37.87 2.87 -12.80
N ILE A 12 -37.04 2.68 -11.77
CA ILE A 12 -37.32 1.73 -10.69
C ILE A 12 -38.56 2.16 -9.90
N GLY A 13 -38.65 3.43 -9.51
CA GLY A 13 -39.83 3.96 -8.81
C GLY A 13 -41.11 3.78 -9.63
N LEU A 14 -41.05 4.09 -10.93
CA LEU A 14 -42.19 3.97 -11.84
C LEU A 14 -42.59 2.50 -12.06
N GLY A 15 -41.62 1.61 -12.23
CA GLY A 15 -41.85 0.17 -12.34
C GLY A 15 -42.52 -0.43 -11.11
N LEU A 16 -42.08 -0.04 -9.91
CA LEU A 16 -42.70 -0.49 -8.64
C LEU A 16 -44.13 0.03 -8.49
N SER A 17 -44.37 1.29 -8.86
CA SER A 17 -45.71 1.91 -8.82
C SER A 17 -46.69 1.22 -9.77
N ILE A 18 -46.28 0.97 -11.01
CA ILE A 18 -47.09 0.25 -12.00
C ILE A 18 -47.37 -1.18 -11.53
N PHE A 19 -46.35 -1.89 -11.05
CA PHE A 19 -46.51 -3.25 -10.54
C PHE A 19 -47.49 -3.30 -9.36
N TRP A 20 -47.42 -2.34 -8.44
CA TRP A 20 -48.37 -2.23 -7.33
C TRP A 20 -49.81 -2.03 -7.82
N ILE A 21 -50.02 -1.09 -8.75
CA ILE A 21 -51.35 -0.82 -9.33
C ILE A 21 -51.90 -2.07 -10.03
N ILE A 22 -51.08 -2.78 -10.82
CA ILE A 22 -51.48 -4.03 -11.48
C ILE A 22 -51.92 -5.08 -10.45
N CYS A 23 -51.14 -5.28 -9.39
CA CYS A 23 -51.49 -6.21 -8.31
C CYS A 23 -52.81 -5.82 -7.61
N ARG A 24 -53.04 -4.53 -7.36
CA ARG A 24 -54.28 -4.03 -6.74
C ARG A 24 -55.48 -4.19 -7.67
N LEU A 25 -55.30 -3.97 -8.97
CA LEU A 25 -56.33 -4.22 -9.98
C LEU A 25 -56.68 -5.71 -10.04
N TYR A 26 -55.67 -6.59 -10.06
CA TYR A 26 -55.89 -8.03 -10.06
C TYR A 26 -56.70 -8.52 -8.84
N GLN A 27 -56.47 -7.93 -7.66
CA GLN A 27 -57.24 -8.25 -6.45
C GLN A 27 -58.71 -7.80 -6.51
N LYS A 28 -59.03 -6.76 -7.29
CA LYS A 28 -60.36 -6.12 -7.30
C LYS A 28 -61.19 -6.48 -8.54
N VAL A 29 -60.57 -6.92 -9.62
CA VAL A 29 -61.24 -7.27 -10.87
C VAL A 29 -61.71 -8.73 -10.85
N PHE A 30 -63.03 -8.94 -10.96
CA PHE A 30 -63.63 -10.26 -11.14
C PHE A 30 -64.35 -10.31 -12.48
N LEU A 31 -64.00 -11.30 -13.31
CA LEU A 31 -64.53 -11.43 -14.68
C LEU A 31 -66.07 -11.56 -14.71
N SER A 32 -66.65 -12.27 -13.74
CA SER A 32 -68.10 -12.38 -13.58
C SER A 32 -68.75 -11.02 -13.30
N SER A 33 -68.14 -10.18 -12.46
CA SER A 33 -68.67 -8.86 -12.14
C SER A 33 -68.55 -7.90 -13.32
N LEU A 34 -67.47 -7.99 -14.11
CA LEU A 34 -67.32 -7.25 -15.37
C LEU A 34 -68.39 -7.64 -16.40
N TYR A 35 -68.72 -8.93 -16.50
CA TYR A 35 -69.79 -9.40 -17.36
C TYR A 35 -71.14 -8.78 -16.98
N TYR A 36 -71.52 -8.82 -15.70
CA TYR A 36 -72.77 -8.19 -15.23
C TYR A 36 -72.75 -6.67 -15.37
N PHE A 37 -71.58 -6.03 -15.22
CA PHE A 37 -71.42 -4.60 -15.46
C PHE A 37 -71.58 -4.22 -16.94
N ALA A 38 -71.07 -5.01 -17.87
CA ALA A 38 -71.29 -4.79 -19.30
C ALA A 38 -72.77 -4.88 -19.67
N ILE A 39 -73.49 -5.84 -19.06
CA ILE A 39 -74.94 -5.94 -19.19
C ILE A 39 -75.61 -4.70 -18.58
N GLU A 40 -75.19 -4.25 -17.39
CA GLU A 40 -75.72 -3.04 -16.76
C GLU A 40 -75.54 -1.78 -17.63
N ARG A 41 -74.36 -1.58 -18.24
CA ARG A 41 -74.14 -0.48 -19.19
C ARG A 41 -75.08 -0.57 -20.40
N TYR A 42 -75.29 -1.78 -20.91
CA TYR A 42 -76.22 -2.01 -22.01
C TYR A 42 -77.68 -1.76 -21.59
N VAL A 43 -78.08 -2.15 -20.38
CA VAL A 43 -79.41 -1.87 -19.83
C VAL A 43 -79.64 -0.38 -19.66
N GLN A 44 -78.67 0.37 -19.12
CA GLN A 44 -78.74 1.82 -19.01
C GLN A 44 -78.90 2.51 -20.37
N LEU A 45 -78.11 2.07 -21.36
CA LEU A 45 -78.24 2.57 -22.73
C LEU A 45 -79.62 2.26 -23.32
N LYS A 46 -80.12 1.04 -23.10
CA LYS A 46 -81.41 0.58 -23.58
C LYS A 46 -82.58 1.33 -22.94
N LEU A 47 -82.49 1.67 -21.65
CA LEU A 47 -83.46 2.52 -20.97
C LEU A 47 -83.43 3.95 -21.52
N ALA A 48 -82.24 4.56 -21.59
CA ALA A 48 -82.08 5.94 -22.07
C ALA A 48 -82.66 6.15 -23.49
N ILE A 49 -82.51 5.15 -24.37
CA ILE A 49 -83.08 5.20 -25.73
C ILE A 49 -84.54 4.74 -25.72
N GLY A 50 -84.85 3.63 -25.05
CA GLY A 50 -86.14 2.95 -25.09
C GLY A 50 -87.28 3.73 -24.45
N GLU A 51 -87.01 4.56 -23.43
CA GLU A 51 -87.98 5.46 -22.79
C GLU A 51 -88.64 6.43 -23.77
N HIS A 52 -88.00 6.71 -24.92
CA HIS A 52 -88.58 7.56 -25.96
C HIS A 52 -89.65 6.86 -26.80
N PHE A 53 -89.73 5.53 -26.74
CA PHE A 53 -90.55 4.70 -27.64
C PHE A 53 -91.53 3.79 -26.90
N TYR A 54 -91.23 3.38 -25.66
CA TYR A 54 -92.02 2.43 -24.88
C TYR A 54 -92.09 2.87 -23.41
N ASP A 55 -93.16 2.49 -22.72
CA ASP A 55 -93.23 2.62 -21.27
C ASP A 55 -92.13 1.76 -20.61
N ILE A 56 -91.55 2.27 -19.52
CA ILE A 56 -90.40 1.66 -18.84
C ILE A 56 -90.66 0.20 -18.44
N ASP A 57 -91.90 -0.11 -18.06
CA ASP A 57 -92.34 -1.46 -17.67
C ASP A 57 -92.25 -2.49 -18.80
N GLN A 58 -92.24 -2.03 -20.06
CA GLN A 58 -92.15 -2.88 -21.26
C GLN A 58 -90.70 -3.14 -21.71
N ILE A 59 -89.73 -2.42 -21.15
CA ILE A 59 -88.33 -2.52 -21.56
C ILE A 59 -87.66 -3.65 -20.79
N GLY A 60 -87.67 -4.86 -21.37
CA GLY A 60 -87.01 -6.04 -20.80
C GLY A 60 -85.63 -6.32 -21.39
N ILE A 61 -84.78 -7.03 -20.64
CA ILE A 61 -83.50 -7.58 -21.11
C ILE A 61 -83.47 -9.10 -20.97
N LYS A 62 -82.90 -9.78 -21.97
CA LYS A 62 -82.56 -11.20 -21.92
C LYS A 62 -81.05 -11.35 -21.74
N PHE A 63 -80.62 -11.99 -20.66
CA PHE A 63 -79.19 -12.22 -20.40
C PHE A 63 -78.96 -13.62 -19.83
N TYR A 64 -77.74 -14.12 -19.94
CA TYR A 64 -77.38 -15.41 -19.36
C TYR A 64 -76.96 -15.20 -17.90
N SER A 65 -77.69 -15.80 -16.96
CA SER A 65 -77.33 -15.71 -15.54
C SER A 65 -76.26 -16.74 -15.20
N LEU A 66 -75.07 -16.28 -14.84
CA LEU A 66 -73.96 -17.13 -14.38
C LEU A 66 -74.29 -17.88 -13.08
N ARG A 67 -75.16 -17.30 -12.23
CA ARG A 67 -75.64 -17.93 -10.98
C ARG A 67 -76.54 -19.13 -11.23
N PHE A 68 -77.52 -18.97 -12.12
CA PHE A 68 -78.53 -20.01 -12.40
C PHE A 68 -78.22 -20.86 -13.64
N LYS A 69 -77.15 -20.55 -14.38
CA LYS A 69 -76.72 -21.20 -15.62
C LYS A 69 -77.84 -21.34 -16.66
N LYS A 70 -78.68 -20.31 -16.77
CA LYS A 70 -79.80 -20.25 -17.72
C LYS A 70 -80.03 -18.83 -18.24
N TRP A 71 -80.67 -18.74 -19.41
CA TRP A 71 -81.17 -17.47 -19.92
C TRP A 71 -82.33 -16.97 -19.06
N MET A 72 -82.21 -15.75 -18.57
CA MET A 72 -83.27 -15.08 -17.82
C MET A 72 -83.75 -13.85 -18.58
N HIS A 73 -85.02 -13.53 -18.40
CA HIS A 73 -85.62 -12.28 -18.86
C HIS A 73 -86.06 -11.51 -17.62
N LEU A 74 -85.63 -10.25 -17.51
CA LEU A 74 -86.00 -9.33 -16.43
C LEU A 74 -86.39 -7.98 -17.04
N ASN A 75 -87.25 -7.23 -16.35
CA ASN A 75 -87.42 -5.81 -16.66
C ASN A 75 -86.07 -5.09 -16.44
N ALA A 76 -85.79 -4.07 -17.25
CA ALA A 76 -84.57 -3.30 -17.20
C ALA A 76 -84.34 -2.61 -15.83
N GLN A 77 -85.39 -2.06 -15.19
CA GLN A 77 -85.29 -1.47 -13.86
C GLN A 77 -85.02 -2.52 -12.77
N ASP A 78 -85.70 -3.67 -12.84
CA ASP A 78 -85.49 -4.77 -11.89
C ASP A 78 -84.05 -5.29 -11.97
N PHE A 79 -83.49 -5.41 -13.18
CA PHE A 79 -82.10 -5.80 -13.37
C PHE A 79 -81.13 -4.77 -12.77
N LEU A 80 -81.38 -3.46 -12.95
CA LEU A 80 -80.54 -2.42 -12.33
C LEU A 80 -80.61 -2.49 -10.81
N HIS A 81 -81.81 -2.64 -10.26
CA HIS A 81 -81.99 -2.76 -8.81
C HIS A 81 -81.25 -3.99 -8.27
N GLU A 82 -81.41 -5.16 -8.90
CA GLU A 82 -80.71 -6.40 -8.53
C GLU A 82 -79.19 -6.25 -8.70
N PHE A 83 -78.71 -5.58 -9.75
CA PHE A 83 -77.28 -5.36 -9.96
C PHE A 83 -76.65 -4.54 -8.82
N TYR A 84 -77.25 -3.40 -8.46
CA TYR A 84 -76.73 -2.52 -7.42
C TYR A 84 -76.84 -3.13 -6.01
N THR A 85 -77.85 -3.97 -5.74
CA THR A 85 -77.96 -4.72 -4.48
C THR A 85 -77.13 -6.01 -4.46
N SER A 86 -76.71 -6.52 -5.61
CA SER A 86 -75.90 -7.74 -5.69
C SER A 86 -74.44 -7.52 -5.28
N GLN A 87 -73.76 -8.64 -4.97
CA GLN A 87 -72.31 -8.67 -4.77
C GLN A 87 -71.52 -8.20 -6.01
N HIS A 88 -72.11 -8.24 -7.21
CA HIS A 88 -71.45 -7.79 -8.43
C HIS A 88 -71.40 -6.26 -8.51
N GLY A 89 -72.50 -5.58 -8.19
CA GLY A 89 -72.55 -4.11 -8.10
C GLY A 89 -71.58 -3.57 -7.05
N PHE A 90 -71.58 -4.16 -5.85
CA PHE A 90 -70.65 -3.77 -4.78
C PHE A 90 -69.18 -3.88 -5.19
N LYS A 91 -68.78 -4.98 -5.85
CA LYS A 91 -67.40 -5.18 -6.34
C LYS A 91 -67.00 -4.15 -7.40
N ILE A 92 -67.93 -3.79 -8.29
CA ILE A 92 -67.68 -2.78 -9.32
C ILE A 92 -67.57 -1.39 -8.71
N GLN A 93 -68.43 -1.05 -7.75
CA GLN A 93 -68.34 0.20 -7.01
C GLN A 93 -67.01 0.32 -6.27
N GLN A 94 -66.57 -0.75 -5.59
CA GLN A 94 -65.27 -0.80 -4.91
C GLN A 94 -64.07 -0.64 -5.87
N LEU A 95 -64.19 -1.16 -7.10
CA LEU A 95 -63.19 -0.97 -8.15
C LEU A 95 -63.16 0.48 -8.64
N LEU A 96 -64.32 1.10 -8.86
CA LEU A 96 -64.44 2.49 -9.30
C LEU A 96 -63.93 3.46 -8.22
N GLU A 97 -64.32 3.28 -6.96
CA GLU A 97 -63.83 4.07 -5.83
C GLU A 97 -62.30 3.98 -5.70
N PHE A 98 -61.73 2.79 -5.92
CA PHE A 98 -60.28 2.61 -5.95
C PHE A 98 -59.62 3.39 -7.08
N LEU A 99 -60.15 3.29 -8.30
CA LEU A 99 -59.59 3.96 -9.47
C LEU A 99 -59.61 5.48 -9.33
N ILE A 100 -60.69 6.04 -8.78
CA ILE A 100 -60.88 7.49 -8.67
C ILE A 100 -60.09 8.06 -7.48
N ASN A 101 -60.17 7.43 -6.31
CA ASN A 101 -59.70 8.07 -5.07
C ASN A 101 -58.33 7.57 -4.60
N SER A 102 -58.03 6.27 -4.76
CA SER A 102 -56.90 5.64 -4.07
C SER A 102 -55.74 5.27 -4.99
N ALA A 103 -56.01 4.92 -6.25
CA ALA A 103 -55.01 4.38 -7.16
C ALA A 103 -53.85 5.36 -7.42
N LEU A 104 -54.15 6.64 -7.63
CA LEU A 104 -53.14 7.67 -7.88
C LEU A 104 -52.29 7.91 -6.61
N LEU A 105 -52.91 8.04 -5.45
CA LEU A 105 -52.22 8.29 -4.19
C LEU A 105 -51.33 7.11 -3.79
N GLU A 106 -51.85 5.89 -3.84
CA GLU A 106 -51.05 4.67 -3.60
C GLU A 106 -49.87 4.57 -4.57
N GLY A 107 -50.11 4.86 -5.86
CA GLY A 107 -49.06 4.89 -6.89
C GLY A 107 -47.96 5.90 -6.59
N LEU A 108 -48.31 7.13 -6.16
CA LEU A 108 -47.34 8.16 -5.79
C LEU A 108 -46.53 7.79 -4.53
N ILE A 109 -47.17 7.19 -3.53
CA ILE A 109 -46.49 6.74 -2.30
C ILE A 109 -45.46 5.65 -2.64
N VAL A 110 -45.86 4.63 -3.40
CA VAL A 110 -44.96 3.55 -3.82
C VAL A 110 -43.81 4.09 -4.68
N PHE A 111 -44.11 5.03 -5.58
CA PHE A 111 -43.10 5.71 -6.38
C PHE A 111 -42.07 6.45 -5.53
N ALA A 112 -42.52 7.27 -4.57
CA ALA A 112 -41.64 8.03 -3.68
C ALA A 112 -40.75 7.11 -2.84
N ILE A 113 -41.33 6.05 -2.25
CA ILE A 113 -40.57 5.05 -1.48
C ILE A 113 -39.53 4.35 -2.37
N GLY A 114 -39.93 3.93 -3.59
CA GLY A 114 -39.03 3.28 -4.54
C GLY A 114 -37.85 4.17 -4.96
N VAL A 115 -38.10 5.46 -5.17
CA VAL A 115 -37.07 6.47 -5.47
C VAL A 115 -36.12 6.64 -4.29
N ILE A 116 -36.63 6.80 -3.06
CA ILE A 116 -35.79 6.97 -1.86
C ILE A 116 -34.89 5.76 -1.64
N ILE A 117 -35.45 4.53 -1.71
CA ILE A 117 -34.67 3.29 -1.54
C ILE A 117 -33.58 3.19 -2.61
N SER A 118 -33.91 3.50 -3.86
CA SER A 118 -32.95 3.45 -4.96
C SER A 118 -31.82 4.46 -4.77
N ILE A 119 -32.12 5.69 -4.34
CA ILE A 119 -31.11 6.71 -4.03
C ILE A 119 -30.18 6.24 -2.92
N VAL A 120 -30.72 5.70 -1.82
CA VAL A 120 -29.91 5.19 -0.70
C VAL A 120 -29.02 4.04 -1.14
N PHE A 121 -29.56 3.10 -1.93
CA PHE A 121 -28.80 1.96 -2.45
C PHE A 121 -27.64 2.41 -3.35
N PHE A 122 -27.93 3.24 -4.36
CA PHE A 122 -26.91 3.71 -5.30
C PHE A 122 -25.87 4.61 -4.64
N THR A 123 -26.25 5.45 -3.67
CA THR A 123 -25.28 6.28 -2.93
C THR A 123 -24.38 5.44 -2.03
N ALA A 124 -24.90 4.41 -1.36
CA ALA A 124 -24.11 3.48 -0.55
C ALA A 124 -23.12 2.66 -1.41
N GLN A 125 -23.57 2.18 -2.57
CA GLN A 125 -22.72 1.43 -3.51
C GLN A 125 -21.69 2.33 -4.21
N GLY A 126 -22.07 3.56 -4.56
CA GLY A 126 -21.19 4.56 -5.14
C GLY A 126 -20.03 4.92 -4.22
N LYS A 127 -20.30 5.16 -2.93
CA LYS A 127 -19.25 5.41 -1.92
C LYS A 127 -18.25 4.27 -1.80
N LYS A 128 -18.70 3.01 -1.90
CA LYS A 128 -17.80 1.84 -1.86
C LYS A 128 -16.89 1.72 -3.09
N THR A 129 -17.36 2.22 -4.24
CA THR A 129 -16.67 2.08 -5.53
C THR A 129 -15.69 3.21 -5.79
N ILE A 130 -16.09 4.47 -5.50
CA ILE A 130 -15.26 5.67 -5.72
C ILE A 130 -14.00 5.67 -4.83
N ILE A 131 -14.06 5.06 -3.65
CA ILE A 131 -12.92 5.01 -2.71
C ILE A 131 -11.83 3.99 -3.15
N LYS A 132 -12.04 3.17 -4.19
CA LYS A 132 -11.23 1.95 -4.42
C LYS A 132 -10.61 1.74 -5.79
N ALA A 133 -10.64 2.69 -6.72
CA ALA A 133 -9.90 2.51 -7.98
C ALA A 133 -8.41 2.81 -7.80
N LYS A 134 -7.68 1.96 -7.05
CA LYS A 134 -6.22 2.00 -7.05
C LYS A 134 -5.74 1.51 -8.41
N ILE A 135 -5.16 2.41 -9.20
CA ILE A 135 -4.72 2.10 -10.56
C ILE A 135 -3.38 1.34 -10.54
N ARG A 136 -2.40 1.79 -9.74
CA ARG A 136 -1.05 1.19 -9.60
C ARG A 136 -0.27 1.84 -8.45
N GLY A 137 0.92 1.31 -8.13
CA GLY A 137 1.86 1.91 -7.17
C GLY A 137 1.87 1.27 -5.78
N ALA A 138 2.59 1.90 -4.85
CA ALA A 138 2.74 1.41 -3.48
C ALA A 138 1.43 1.55 -2.69
N ASP A 139 1.14 0.58 -1.82
CA ASP A 139 0.03 0.65 -0.86
C ASP A 139 0.51 1.26 0.45
N PHE A 140 -0.24 2.23 0.95
CA PHE A 140 -0.12 2.64 2.35
C PHE A 140 -1.01 1.74 3.21
N VAL A 141 -0.37 0.98 4.10
CA VAL A 141 -1.06 0.08 5.03
C VAL A 141 -0.55 0.29 6.44
N GLY A 142 -1.46 0.23 7.42
CA GLY A 142 -1.05 0.30 8.83
C GLY A 142 -0.13 -0.87 9.21
N TYR A 143 0.87 -0.61 10.05
CA TYR A 143 1.93 -1.58 10.34
C TYR A 143 1.41 -2.93 10.88
N LYS A 144 0.35 -2.92 11.72
CA LYS A 144 -0.28 -4.16 12.23
C LYS A 144 -0.87 -5.00 11.10
N CYS A 145 -1.45 -4.36 10.07
CA CYS A 145 -1.97 -5.03 8.89
C CYS A 145 -0.81 -5.60 8.06
N LEU A 146 0.23 -4.80 7.81
CA LEU A 146 1.42 -5.25 7.07
C LEU A 146 2.11 -6.43 7.75
N ALA A 147 2.26 -6.40 9.07
CA ALA A 147 2.81 -7.51 9.86
C ALA A 147 1.97 -8.79 9.70
N LYS A 148 0.63 -8.69 9.72
CA LYS A 148 -0.27 -9.82 9.46
C LYS A 148 -0.14 -10.32 8.02
N MET A 149 -0.02 -9.43 7.04
CA MET A 149 0.19 -9.79 5.63
C MET A 149 1.49 -10.57 5.44
N LEU A 150 2.60 -10.09 6.02
CA LEU A 150 3.90 -10.77 5.97
C LEU A 150 3.84 -12.16 6.62
N LYS A 151 3.19 -12.27 7.79
CA LYS A 151 3.00 -13.56 8.48
C LYS A 151 2.16 -14.54 7.65
N ARG A 152 1.01 -14.10 7.12
CA ARG A 152 0.13 -14.92 6.26
C ARG A 152 0.84 -15.39 4.99
N ALA A 153 1.65 -14.53 4.39
CA ALA A 153 2.44 -14.85 3.20
C ALA A 153 3.69 -15.70 3.50
N LYS A 154 3.93 -16.10 4.76
CA LYS A 154 5.17 -16.77 5.21
C LYS A 154 6.46 -15.99 4.85
N LYS A 155 6.34 -14.66 4.74
CA LYS A 155 7.42 -13.71 4.40
C LYS A 155 7.85 -12.85 5.60
N ALA A 156 7.43 -13.15 6.82
CA ALA A 156 7.91 -12.47 8.02
C ALA A 156 9.31 -12.95 8.39
N SER A 157 10.25 -12.00 8.57
CA SER A 157 11.58 -12.24 9.13
C SER A 157 11.51 -12.38 10.66
N LYS A 158 12.60 -12.88 11.25
CA LYS A 158 12.81 -12.86 12.71
C LYS A 158 13.18 -11.47 13.23
N ILE A 159 13.84 -10.66 12.40
CA ILE A 159 14.18 -9.27 12.73
C ILE A 159 12.94 -8.38 12.55
N CYS A 160 12.69 -7.53 13.55
CA CYS A 160 11.58 -6.59 13.61
C CYS A 160 12.06 -5.16 13.93
N PHE A 161 11.26 -4.17 13.53
CA PHE A 161 11.36 -2.79 13.99
C PHE A 161 9.99 -2.32 14.47
N GLY A 162 9.88 -1.83 15.71
CA GLY A 162 8.60 -1.45 16.32
C GLY A 162 7.54 -2.55 16.26
N GLY A 163 7.96 -3.82 16.32
CA GLY A 163 7.08 -4.99 16.17
C GLY A 163 6.64 -5.32 14.73
N LEU A 164 7.10 -4.57 13.73
CA LEU A 164 6.92 -4.91 12.31
C LEU A 164 8.08 -5.82 11.85
N PRO A 165 7.82 -7.10 11.51
CA PRO A 165 8.85 -7.96 10.95
C PRO A 165 9.31 -7.44 9.59
N LEU A 166 10.62 -7.51 9.34
CA LEU A 166 11.16 -7.28 8.00
C LEU A 166 10.71 -8.38 7.03
N VAL A 167 10.93 -8.13 5.73
CA VAL A 167 10.71 -9.14 4.71
C VAL A 167 11.75 -10.26 4.87
N LYS A 168 11.30 -11.51 4.86
CA LYS A 168 12.17 -12.68 4.94
C LYS A 168 13.20 -12.63 3.81
N ASN A 169 14.45 -12.97 4.15
CA ASN A 169 15.62 -12.95 3.25
C ASN A 169 16.03 -11.55 2.74
N SER A 170 15.44 -10.45 3.22
CA SER A 170 15.86 -9.10 2.81
C SER A 170 17.12 -8.59 3.52
N LYS A 171 17.63 -9.31 4.53
CA LYS A 171 18.84 -8.90 5.28
C LYS A 171 20.05 -8.61 4.37
N ARG A 172 20.17 -9.35 3.25
CA ARG A 172 21.25 -9.22 2.27
C ARG A 172 21.05 -8.11 1.24
N LEU A 173 19.93 -7.41 1.28
CA LEU A 173 19.61 -6.32 0.34
C LEU A 173 19.98 -4.94 0.89
N HIS A 174 20.66 -4.90 2.05
CA HIS A 174 20.94 -3.71 2.84
C HIS A 174 19.67 -2.98 3.31
N ILE A 175 19.82 -2.10 4.31
CA ILE A 175 18.73 -1.30 4.85
C ILE A 175 19.22 0.15 4.92
N LEU A 176 18.52 1.05 4.24
CA LEU A 176 18.75 2.48 4.37
C LEU A 176 17.82 3.07 5.43
N ILE A 177 18.41 3.59 6.51
CA ILE A 177 17.69 4.28 7.58
C ILE A 177 17.91 5.78 7.40
N THR A 178 16.85 6.52 7.08
CA THR A 178 16.92 7.98 6.85
C THR A 178 15.99 8.73 7.78
N GLY A 179 16.38 9.96 8.15
CA GLY A 179 15.61 10.84 9.04
C GLY A 179 16.49 11.96 9.60
N THR A 180 15.88 13.08 10.00
CA THR A 180 16.60 14.21 10.64
C THR A 180 17.07 13.86 12.06
N THR A 181 17.88 14.71 12.68
CA THR A 181 18.31 14.53 14.08
C THR A 181 17.08 14.47 15.00
N GLY A 182 17.08 13.54 15.97
CA GLY A 182 15.96 13.34 16.89
C GLY A 182 14.80 12.47 16.38
N THR A 183 14.82 12.00 15.13
CA THR A 183 13.74 11.15 14.56
C THR A 183 13.77 9.68 14.97
N GLY A 184 14.74 9.27 15.80
CA GLY A 184 14.80 7.91 16.35
C GLY A 184 15.68 6.91 15.58
N LYS A 185 16.56 7.35 14.67
CA LYS A 185 17.54 6.47 13.99
C LYS A 185 18.33 5.60 14.98
N THR A 186 18.87 6.21 16.03
CA THR A 186 19.61 5.52 17.10
C THR A 186 18.72 4.52 17.85
N ASN A 187 17.44 4.85 18.09
CA ASN A 187 16.50 3.93 18.72
C ASN A 187 16.26 2.68 17.86
N MET A 188 16.21 2.85 16.55
CA MET A 188 16.04 1.72 15.64
C MET A 188 17.25 0.77 15.66
N LEU A 189 18.47 1.31 15.78
CA LEU A 189 19.68 0.49 16.00
C LEU A 189 19.69 -0.17 17.39
N ASN A 190 19.26 0.54 18.44
CA ASN A 190 19.10 -0.02 19.78
C ASN A 190 18.11 -1.19 19.83
N GLU A 191 17.12 -1.22 18.94
CA GLU A 191 16.20 -2.36 18.78
C GLU A 191 16.85 -3.50 17.97
N LEU A 192 17.67 -3.18 16.97
CA LEU A 192 18.27 -4.15 16.06
C LEU A 192 19.39 -4.99 16.72
N LEU A 193 20.32 -4.35 17.41
CA LEU A 193 21.53 -5.00 17.93
C LEU A 193 21.21 -6.17 18.89
N PRO A 194 20.27 -6.04 19.86
CA PRO A 194 19.87 -7.17 20.69
C PRO A 194 19.31 -8.35 19.89
N GLN A 195 18.59 -8.08 18.79
CA GLN A 195 18.03 -9.13 17.93
C GLN A 195 19.13 -9.87 17.15
N ILE A 196 20.13 -9.15 16.65
CA ILE A 196 21.32 -9.75 16.02
C ILE A 196 22.01 -10.70 17.01
N ARG A 197 22.27 -10.22 18.24
CA ARG A 197 22.89 -11.03 19.30
C ARG A 197 22.03 -12.23 19.68
N LEU A 198 20.73 -12.06 19.86
CA LEU A 198 19.78 -13.14 20.17
C LEU A 198 19.81 -14.25 19.10
N HIS A 199 20.02 -13.86 17.84
CA HIS A 199 20.13 -14.81 16.73
C HIS A 199 21.53 -15.41 16.54
N LYS A 200 22.52 -15.01 17.37
CA LYS A 200 23.93 -15.38 17.21
C LYS A 200 24.51 -14.96 15.85
N ASP A 201 23.94 -13.91 15.26
CA ASP A 201 24.50 -13.25 14.07
C ASP A 201 25.68 -12.35 14.50
N ARG A 202 26.62 -12.09 13.60
CA ARG A 202 27.76 -11.17 13.82
C ARG A 202 27.46 -9.79 13.23
N ALA A 203 27.99 -8.73 13.85
CA ALA A 203 27.89 -7.37 13.35
C ALA A 203 29.22 -6.62 13.56
N ILE A 204 29.55 -5.75 12.61
CA ILE A 204 30.59 -4.73 12.75
C ILE A 204 29.87 -3.40 12.94
N ILE A 205 30.19 -2.69 14.02
CA ILE A 205 29.52 -1.45 14.39
C ILE A 205 30.55 -0.33 14.35
N VAL A 206 30.31 0.66 13.49
CA VAL A 206 31.08 1.91 13.48
C VAL A 206 30.43 2.86 14.47
N ASP A 207 30.95 2.91 15.69
CA ASP A 207 30.41 3.70 16.79
C ASP A 207 31.26 4.95 17.03
N THR A 208 30.88 6.06 16.39
CA THR A 208 31.63 7.32 16.50
C THR A 208 31.44 8.04 17.83
N THR A 209 30.43 7.67 18.63
CA THR A 209 30.10 8.34 19.89
C THR A 209 30.37 7.49 21.12
N GLY A 210 30.70 6.20 20.96
CA GLY A 210 30.85 5.24 22.06
C GLY A 210 29.53 4.76 22.66
N ALA A 211 28.38 5.21 22.15
CA ALA A 211 27.08 4.96 22.79
C ALA A 211 26.60 3.51 22.66
N PHE A 212 26.99 2.83 21.58
CA PHE A 212 26.68 1.42 21.39
C PHE A 212 27.68 0.54 22.15
N THR A 213 28.94 0.97 22.21
CA THR A 213 29.99 0.32 22.98
C THR A 213 29.60 0.31 24.46
N ASP A 214 29.30 1.47 25.05
CA ASP A 214 28.89 1.58 26.45
C ASP A 214 27.68 0.70 26.82
N ARG A 215 26.75 0.55 25.87
CA ARG A 215 25.47 -0.13 26.12
C ARG A 215 25.50 -1.63 25.84
N PHE A 216 26.22 -2.07 24.82
CA PHE A 216 26.11 -3.43 24.29
C PHE A 216 27.42 -4.22 24.29
N PHE A 217 28.57 -3.57 24.48
CA PHE A 217 29.86 -4.25 24.47
C PHE A 217 29.99 -5.23 25.64
N ASP A 218 30.34 -6.47 25.33
CA ASP A 218 30.67 -7.52 26.28
C ASP A 218 32.15 -7.91 26.10
N PRO A 219 33.05 -7.57 27.04
CA PRO A 219 34.48 -7.84 26.91
C PRO A 219 34.82 -9.33 26.87
N LYS A 220 33.87 -10.23 27.18
CA LYS A 220 34.10 -11.68 27.10
C LYS A 220 34.01 -12.24 25.69
N CYS A 221 33.31 -11.56 24.79
CA CYS A 221 33.03 -12.10 23.46
C CYS A 221 33.07 -11.09 22.31
N ASP A 222 33.01 -9.78 22.59
CA ASP A 222 33.11 -8.74 21.60
C ASP A 222 34.55 -8.24 21.47
N LYS A 223 34.91 -7.81 20.26
CA LYS A 223 36.20 -7.17 19.95
C LYS A 223 35.98 -5.66 19.81
N LEU A 224 36.80 -4.87 20.49
CA LEU A 224 36.85 -3.42 20.33
C LEU A 224 38.07 -3.06 19.48
N LEU A 225 37.89 -2.20 18.48
CA LEU A 225 38.99 -1.63 17.69
C LEU A 225 39.00 -0.12 17.84
N ASN A 226 39.80 0.37 18.79
CA ASN A 226 40.07 1.77 19.02
C ASN A 226 41.53 1.93 19.53
N PRO A 227 42.43 2.53 18.74
CA PRO A 227 43.86 2.61 19.09
C PRO A 227 44.15 3.45 20.34
N LEU A 228 43.20 4.29 20.77
CA LEU A 228 43.33 5.14 21.95
C LEU A 228 42.85 4.44 23.23
N GLU A 229 42.16 3.31 23.13
CA GLU A 229 41.63 2.55 24.26
C GLU A 229 42.60 1.48 24.77
N LYS A 230 42.72 1.36 26.09
CA LYS A 230 43.74 0.49 26.71
C LYS A 230 43.51 -1.01 26.45
N ASN A 231 42.25 -1.44 26.42
CA ASN A 231 41.86 -2.85 26.29
C ASN A 231 41.29 -3.17 24.90
N SER A 232 41.61 -2.34 23.91
CA SER A 232 41.24 -2.59 22.52
C SER A 232 42.12 -3.68 21.91
N GLU A 233 41.57 -4.38 20.92
CA GLU A 233 42.36 -5.14 19.96
C GLU A 233 43.40 -4.22 19.31
N GLN A 234 44.59 -4.76 19.13
CA GLN A 234 45.66 -4.09 18.41
C GLN A 234 45.66 -4.61 16.99
N TRP A 235 45.63 -3.71 16.02
CA TRP A 235 45.64 -4.06 14.60
C TRP A 235 46.80 -3.36 13.92
N LEU A 236 47.37 -4.06 12.94
CA LEU A 236 48.32 -3.50 12.01
C LEU A 236 47.90 -3.85 10.59
N PRO A 237 48.13 -2.97 9.59
CA PRO A 237 47.79 -3.25 8.20
C PRO A 237 48.32 -4.60 7.68
N TRP A 238 49.52 -5.01 8.11
CA TRP A 238 50.14 -6.28 7.73
C TRP A 238 49.40 -7.53 8.21
N ASN A 239 48.46 -7.40 9.13
CA ASN A 239 47.79 -8.56 9.70
C ASN A 239 46.67 -9.10 8.81
N ASP A 240 46.21 -8.30 7.85
CA ASP A 240 45.23 -8.71 6.83
C ASP A 240 45.88 -8.87 5.43
N CYS A 241 47.23 -8.84 5.35
CA CYS A 241 47.96 -9.05 4.10
C CYS A 241 48.61 -10.44 4.06
N PHE A 242 48.16 -11.30 3.14
CA PHE A 242 48.67 -12.65 2.90
C PHE A 242 49.36 -12.77 1.54
N GLU A 243 48.85 -12.09 0.53
CA GLU A 243 49.36 -12.07 -0.84
C GLU A 243 49.80 -10.67 -1.28
N ALA A 244 50.51 -10.59 -2.42
CA ALA A 244 51.00 -9.32 -2.95
C ALA A 244 49.87 -8.30 -3.26
N ALA A 245 48.68 -8.80 -3.62
CA ALA A 245 47.52 -7.98 -3.92
C ALA A 245 46.93 -7.29 -2.68
N ASP A 246 46.96 -7.96 -1.52
CA ASP A 246 46.37 -7.42 -0.29
C ASP A 246 47.01 -6.10 0.15
N PHE A 247 48.31 -5.94 -0.10
CA PHE A 247 49.03 -4.68 0.17
C PHE A 247 48.49 -3.51 -0.66
N HIS A 248 48.02 -3.79 -1.88
CA HIS A 248 47.41 -2.77 -2.72
C HIS A 248 46.00 -2.45 -2.24
N ASP A 249 45.21 -3.47 -1.90
CA ASP A 249 43.84 -3.30 -1.40
C ASP A 249 43.80 -2.52 -0.07
N ILE A 250 44.70 -2.86 0.86
CA ILE A 250 44.86 -2.12 2.12
C ILE A 250 45.30 -0.68 1.84
N ALA A 251 46.27 -0.46 0.95
CA ALA A 251 46.72 0.89 0.60
C ALA A 251 45.59 1.74 -0.01
N SER A 252 44.77 1.15 -0.89
CA SER A 252 43.63 1.81 -1.53
C SER A 252 42.58 2.28 -0.50
N SER A 253 42.43 1.56 0.61
CA SER A 253 41.49 1.92 1.69
C SER A 253 41.87 3.21 2.44
N PHE A 254 43.14 3.62 2.36
CA PHE A 254 43.62 4.91 2.89
C PHE A 254 43.68 6.01 1.82
N SER A 255 43.42 5.66 0.55
CA SER A 255 43.52 6.58 -0.57
C SER A 255 42.22 7.34 -0.78
N ASN A 256 42.34 8.60 -1.22
CA ASN A 256 41.21 9.38 -1.74
C ASN A 256 41.13 9.33 -3.27
N TYR A 257 41.93 8.47 -3.91
CA TYR A 257 41.95 8.35 -5.37
C TYR A 257 40.59 7.90 -5.89
N THR A 258 40.10 8.59 -6.91
CA THR A 258 38.93 8.16 -7.68
C THR A 258 39.28 8.20 -9.16
N PRO A 259 38.99 7.13 -9.93
CA PRO A 259 39.31 7.07 -11.37
C PRO A 259 38.70 8.20 -12.20
N LYS A 260 37.64 8.86 -11.71
CA LYS A 260 36.98 9.98 -12.39
C LYS A 260 37.76 11.30 -12.33
N LEU A 261 38.55 11.50 -11.28
CA LEU A 261 39.32 12.73 -11.06
C LEU A 261 40.76 12.62 -11.58
N ASP A 262 41.24 11.39 -11.80
CA ASP A 262 42.62 11.04 -12.23
C ASP A 262 43.71 11.90 -11.57
N ASP A 263 43.68 11.95 -10.23
CA ASP A 263 44.67 12.68 -9.44
C ASP A 263 46.00 11.92 -9.39
N PHE A 264 47.00 12.47 -10.07
CA PHE A 264 48.36 11.94 -10.10
C PHE A 264 48.96 11.73 -8.70
N PHE A 265 48.80 12.68 -7.79
CA PHE A 265 49.39 12.59 -6.45
C PHE A 265 48.68 11.56 -5.60
N ALA A 266 47.34 11.49 -5.68
CA ALA A 266 46.56 10.48 -4.96
C ALA A 266 46.90 9.06 -5.41
N LYS A 267 46.98 8.84 -6.73
CA LYS A 267 47.34 7.54 -7.31
C LYS A 267 48.74 7.09 -6.90
N ASN A 268 49.72 7.99 -6.97
CA ASN A 268 51.09 7.65 -6.61
C ASN A 268 51.28 7.51 -5.10
N ALA A 269 50.55 8.27 -4.27
CA ALA A 269 50.56 8.07 -2.82
C ALA A 269 50.09 6.67 -2.43
N GLU A 270 49.04 6.16 -3.07
CA GLU A 270 48.54 4.79 -2.87
C GLU A 270 49.58 3.73 -3.28
N LEU A 271 50.24 3.91 -4.44
CA LEU A 271 51.30 3.01 -4.89
C LEU A 271 52.49 3.00 -3.91
N VAL A 272 52.92 4.18 -3.45
CA VAL A 272 54.00 4.31 -2.48
C VAL A 272 53.62 3.66 -1.15
N LEU A 273 52.38 3.81 -0.68
CA LEU A 273 51.92 3.13 0.54
C LEU A 273 51.96 1.60 0.38
N SER A 274 51.51 1.09 -0.76
CA SER A 274 51.56 -0.35 -1.04
C SER A 274 53.00 -0.87 -1.00
N GLU A 275 53.94 -0.17 -1.65
CA GLU A 275 55.36 -0.54 -1.62
C GLU A 275 55.98 -0.36 -0.23
N ALA A 276 55.56 0.64 0.54
CA ALA A 276 56.02 0.85 1.92
C ALA A 276 55.59 -0.33 2.81
N LEU A 277 54.34 -0.75 2.72
CA LEU A 277 53.84 -1.90 3.47
C LEU A 277 54.60 -3.18 3.08
N LYS A 278 54.95 -3.37 1.80
CA LYS A 278 55.79 -4.50 1.36
C LYS A 278 57.22 -4.42 1.90
N LEU A 279 57.82 -3.23 1.90
CA LEU A 279 59.20 -2.99 2.37
C LEU A 279 59.34 -3.31 3.87
N TYR A 280 58.33 -2.99 4.67
CA TYR A 280 58.33 -3.21 6.12
C TYR A 280 57.53 -4.46 6.55
N LYS A 281 57.24 -5.39 5.63
CA LYS A 281 56.40 -6.56 5.91
C LYS A 281 56.99 -7.54 6.93
N ASP A 282 58.32 -7.65 6.96
CA ASP A 282 59.03 -8.61 7.81
C ASP A 282 59.20 -8.03 9.22
N ASP A 283 59.58 -6.75 9.31
CA ASP A 283 59.72 -6.03 10.59
C ASP A 283 58.36 -5.72 11.24
N LYS A 284 57.31 -5.49 10.44
CA LYS A 284 55.97 -5.00 10.86
C LYS A 284 56.02 -3.80 11.82
N ASP A 285 57.04 -2.96 11.67
CA ASP A 285 57.28 -1.80 12.52
C ASP A 285 56.54 -0.58 11.98
N ILE A 286 55.36 -0.32 12.54
CA ILE A 286 54.54 0.82 12.17
C ILE A 286 55.21 2.16 12.47
N ILE A 287 56.03 2.24 13.53
CA ILE A 287 56.72 3.48 13.92
C ILE A 287 57.78 3.80 12.87
N LYS A 288 58.54 2.79 12.43
CA LYS A 288 59.55 2.94 11.37
C LYS A 288 58.93 3.32 10.02
N LEU A 289 57.79 2.72 9.66
CA LEU A 289 57.04 3.08 8.45
C LEU A 289 56.59 4.54 8.51
N ILE A 290 55.98 4.95 9.62
CA ILE A 290 55.51 6.33 9.83
C ILE A 290 56.66 7.32 9.81
N HIS A 291 57.78 7.01 10.45
CA HIS A 291 58.99 7.85 10.41
C HIS A 291 59.53 8.01 8.99
N THR A 292 59.56 6.92 8.22
CA THR A 292 60.03 6.95 6.84
C THR A 292 59.14 7.82 5.96
N ILE A 293 57.81 7.73 6.13
CA ILE A 293 56.87 8.46 5.27
C ILE A 293 56.69 9.91 5.72
N ILE A 294 56.53 10.19 7.02
CA ILE A 294 56.07 11.50 7.51
C ILE A 294 57.23 12.38 7.97
N TYR A 295 58.24 11.80 8.63
CA TYR A 295 59.27 12.55 9.32
C TYR A 295 60.61 12.61 8.58
N SER A 296 60.79 11.81 7.53
CA SER A 296 62.02 11.78 6.74
C SER A 296 62.07 12.92 5.72
N ASP A 297 63.25 13.52 5.56
CA ASP A 297 63.51 14.43 4.43
C ASP A 297 63.42 13.68 3.08
N ASN A 298 63.30 14.42 1.98
CA ASN A 298 63.16 13.80 0.65
C ASN A 298 64.33 12.87 0.30
N ARG A 299 65.54 13.14 0.80
CA ARG A 299 66.71 12.32 0.52
C ARG A 299 66.58 10.95 1.18
N GLN A 300 66.21 10.94 2.46
CA GLN A 300 65.96 9.73 3.23
C GLN A 300 64.75 8.96 2.68
N PHE A 301 63.67 9.65 2.36
CA PHE A 301 62.46 9.08 1.76
C PHE A 301 62.78 8.41 0.42
N ALA A 302 63.38 9.13 -0.53
CA ALA A 302 63.77 8.55 -1.81
C ALA A 302 64.74 7.39 -1.64
N LYS A 303 65.71 7.48 -0.72
CA LYS A 303 66.63 6.38 -0.40
C LYS A 303 65.90 5.12 0.06
N ALA A 304 64.85 5.24 0.88
CA ALA A 304 64.07 4.10 1.38
C ALA A 304 63.38 3.32 0.24
N PHE A 305 62.95 4.00 -0.82
CA PHE A 305 62.20 3.40 -1.93
C PHE A 305 63.04 3.04 -3.17
N ARG A 306 64.36 3.21 -3.15
CA ARG A 306 65.24 2.98 -4.32
C ARG A 306 65.13 1.59 -4.95
N SER A 307 64.84 0.56 -4.14
CA SER A 307 64.74 -0.84 -4.58
C SER A 307 63.30 -1.33 -4.74
N THR A 308 62.34 -0.40 -4.88
CA THR A 308 60.90 -0.69 -4.98
C THR A 308 60.35 -0.28 -6.34
N ALA A 309 59.11 -0.69 -6.66
CA ALA A 309 58.49 -0.36 -7.94
C ALA A 309 58.25 1.14 -8.15
N VAL A 310 58.26 1.95 -7.08
CA VAL A 310 58.04 3.41 -7.13
C VAL A 310 59.34 4.22 -7.27
N SER A 311 60.50 3.58 -7.43
CA SER A 311 61.81 4.26 -7.55
C SER A 311 61.91 5.21 -8.76
N GLY A 312 61.12 4.98 -9.81
CA GLY A 312 61.07 5.85 -10.99
C GLY A 312 60.32 7.16 -10.75
N ILE A 313 59.49 7.23 -9.69
CA ILE A 313 58.62 8.37 -9.39
C ILE A 313 59.14 9.11 -8.16
N ILE A 314 59.67 8.38 -7.18
CA ILE A 314 60.29 8.95 -5.97
C ILE A 314 61.79 9.08 -6.18
N SER A 315 62.27 10.32 -6.31
CA SER A 315 63.68 10.62 -6.60
C SER A 315 64.20 11.80 -5.80
N GLU A 316 65.50 11.75 -5.46
CA GLU A 316 66.22 12.89 -4.87
C GLU A 316 66.30 14.08 -5.83
N SER A 317 66.35 13.83 -7.15
CA SER A 317 66.44 14.86 -8.18
C SER A 317 65.10 15.53 -8.50
N ALA A 318 63.98 14.90 -8.16
CA ALA A 318 62.62 15.38 -8.43
C ALA A 318 61.91 15.72 -7.10
N LEU A 319 62.45 16.73 -6.39
CA LEU A 319 62.02 17.11 -5.05
C LEU A 319 60.53 17.46 -4.99
N GLU A 320 60.04 18.31 -5.89
CA GLU A 320 58.65 18.80 -5.84
C GLU A 320 57.63 17.67 -6.01
N THR A 321 57.89 16.76 -6.95
CA THR A 321 57.02 15.60 -7.20
C THR A 321 57.05 14.63 -6.03
N SER A 322 58.25 14.27 -5.56
CA SER A 322 58.43 13.32 -4.47
C SER A 322 57.85 13.84 -3.15
N ALA A 323 58.12 15.11 -2.81
CA ALA A 323 57.57 15.78 -1.64
C ALA A 323 56.04 15.95 -1.73
N GLY A 324 55.50 16.22 -2.93
CA GLY A 324 54.06 16.27 -3.16
C GLY A 324 53.38 14.92 -2.89
N ILE A 325 53.96 13.82 -3.40
CA ILE A 325 53.46 12.47 -3.15
C ILE A 325 53.57 12.12 -1.66
N GLN A 326 54.72 12.39 -1.05
CA GLN A 326 54.97 12.16 0.37
C GLN A 326 53.98 12.94 1.25
N SER A 327 53.69 14.21 0.92
CA SER A 327 52.72 15.04 1.63
C SER A 327 51.30 14.49 1.54
N THR A 328 50.87 14.10 0.34
CA THR A 328 49.56 13.48 0.12
C THR A 328 49.44 12.17 0.90
N LEU A 329 50.46 11.32 0.83
CA LEU A 329 50.52 10.07 1.56
C LEU A 329 50.47 10.29 3.08
N GLY A 330 51.27 11.22 3.61
CA GLY A 330 51.32 11.54 5.04
C GLY A 330 49.95 11.96 5.59
N LYS A 331 49.18 12.76 4.83
CA LYS A 331 47.81 13.12 5.21
C LYS A 331 46.90 11.89 5.30
N ASN A 332 46.93 11.03 4.29
CA ASN A 332 46.09 9.83 4.19
C ASN A 332 46.30 8.83 5.34
N ILE A 333 47.52 8.70 5.84
CA ILE A 333 47.86 7.69 6.86
C ILE A 333 47.99 8.24 8.28
N THR A 334 47.54 9.47 8.53
CA THR A 334 47.65 10.11 9.86
C THR A 334 47.06 9.25 10.97
N SER A 335 45.98 8.51 10.70
CA SER A 335 45.33 7.60 11.66
C SER A 335 46.23 6.44 12.10
N LEU A 336 47.20 6.01 11.28
CA LEU A 336 48.12 4.93 11.61
C LEU A 336 49.13 5.33 12.71
N GLN A 337 49.34 6.62 12.96
CA GLN A 337 50.24 7.11 14.01
C GLN A 337 49.80 6.69 15.42
N TYR A 338 48.51 6.38 15.60
CA TYR A 338 47.95 5.96 16.88
C TYR A 338 48.12 4.45 17.13
N LEU A 339 48.55 3.67 16.14
CA LEU A 339 48.76 2.23 16.28
C LEU A 339 50.05 1.95 17.07
N LYS A 340 50.04 0.84 17.81
CA LYS A 340 51.18 0.36 18.59
C LYS A 340 51.82 -0.86 17.90
N PRO A 341 53.13 -1.08 18.03
CA PRO A 341 53.77 -2.33 17.58
C PRO A 341 53.15 -3.56 18.26
N GLY A 342 53.10 -4.69 17.55
CA GLY A 342 52.64 -5.98 18.10
C GLY A 342 51.16 -6.34 17.89
N GLY A 343 50.47 -5.73 16.93
CA GLY A 343 49.05 -6.00 16.67
C GLY A 343 48.74 -7.43 16.17
N ILE A 344 47.48 -7.85 16.33
CA ILE A 344 46.88 -9.13 15.91
C ILE A 344 45.96 -8.90 14.69
N ALA A 345 45.70 -9.95 13.89
CA ALA A 345 44.69 -9.91 12.82
C ALA A 345 43.26 -9.78 13.38
N ILE A 346 42.42 -8.99 12.70
CA ILE A 346 41.04 -8.74 13.14
C ILE A 346 40.02 -9.61 12.39
N THR A 347 40.42 -10.19 11.26
CA THR A 347 39.59 -11.01 10.38
C THR A 347 39.30 -12.41 10.91
#